data_AF-A0A348PLA1-F1
#
_entry.id   AF-A0A348PLA1-F1
#
_cell.length_a   1.000
_cell.length_b   1.000
_cell.length_c   1.000
_cell.angle_alpha   90.00
_cell.angle_beta   90.00
_cell.angle_gamma   90.00
#
_symmetry.space_group_name_H-M   'P 1'
#
loop_
_entity.id
_entity.type
_entity.pdbx_description
1 polymer ?
#
loop_
_entity_poly.entity_id
_entity_poly.type
_entity_poly.pdbx_seq_one_letter_code
_entity_poly.pdbx_strand_id
1 'polypeptide(L)' 'MIRLLSLVALFGLGTVILSCDKCKTKEVLEDCLCIEIYAPVCGCDNVTYSNSCHAECAGIEDYEEGECGLL' A
#
# COMPACT_ATOMS: atom_id res chain seq x y z
N MET A 1 -12.87 -7.30 4.04
CA MET A 1 -13.24 -8.69 4.41
C MET A 1 -11.99 -9.44 4.90
N ILE A 2 -11.52 -9.18 6.11
CA ILE A 2 -10.97 -10.24 6.98
C ILE A 2 -12.05 -10.47 8.02
N ARG A 3 -12.30 -11.75 8.27
CA ARG A 3 -13.60 -12.27 8.65
C ARG A 3 -14.03 -11.81 10.04
N LEU A 4 -15.33 -11.56 10.17
CA LEU A 4 -16.10 -11.69 11.40
C LEU A 4 -15.57 -12.87 12.23
N LEU A 5 -15.45 -12.68 13.56
CA LEU A 5 -14.97 -13.61 14.61
C LEU A 5 -13.45 -13.62 14.87
N SER A 6 -13.00 -12.77 15.80
CA SER A 6 -12.22 -13.19 16.98
C SER A 6 -12.16 -12.08 18.04
N LEU A 7 -13.26 -11.91 18.77
CA LEU A 7 -13.28 -11.70 20.23
C LEU A 7 -12.20 -10.81 20.90
N VAL A 8 -12.08 -9.53 20.58
CA VAL A 8 -11.35 -8.58 21.45
C VAL A 8 -12.15 -7.30 21.66
N ALA A 9 -13.34 -7.43 22.26
CA ALA A 9 -14.27 -6.32 22.50
C ALA A 9 -14.71 -6.21 23.98
N LEU A 10 -13.88 -6.60 24.96
CA LEU A 10 -14.37 -6.63 26.36
C LEU A 10 -13.50 -6.04 27.48
N PHE A 11 -12.29 -5.52 27.26
CA PHE A 11 -11.59 -4.83 28.35
C PHE A 11 -10.80 -3.61 27.87
N GLY A 12 -11.24 -2.42 28.29
CA GLY A 12 -10.40 -1.22 28.38
C GLY A 12 -10.82 -0.07 27.46
N LEU A 13 -11.13 1.06 28.08
CA LEU A 13 -11.55 2.35 27.50
C LEU A 13 -10.44 3.09 26.70
N GLY A 14 -9.69 2.38 25.86
CA GLY A 14 -8.55 2.96 25.16
C GLY A 14 -8.29 2.29 23.82
N THR A 15 -9.23 2.40 22.88
CA THR A 15 -9.00 1.98 21.49
C THR A 15 -8.04 2.96 20.82
N VAL A 16 -6.76 2.92 21.18
CA VAL A 16 -5.69 3.25 20.24
C VAL A 16 -5.47 1.99 19.38
N ILE A 17 -6.50 1.60 18.65
CA ILE A 17 -6.31 0.73 17.50
C ILE A 17 -5.97 1.69 16.35
N LEU A 18 -4.78 2.30 16.41
CA LEU A 18 -4.15 2.81 15.20
C LEU A 18 -3.74 1.56 14.43
N SER A 19 -4.70 0.94 13.74
CA SER A 19 -4.38 -0.12 12.79
C SER A 19 -3.56 0.53 11.69
N CYS A 20 -2.24 0.45 11.80
CA CYS A 20 -1.32 0.73 10.72
C CYS A 20 -1.24 -0.52 9.84
N ASP A 21 -2.38 -0.95 9.31
CA ASP A 21 -2.46 -2.20 8.55
C ASP A 21 -3.51 -2.02 7.46
N LYS A 22 -3.11 -1.32 6.40
CA LYS A 22 -3.13 -1.85 5.04
C LYS A 22 -2.72 -0.75 4.07
N CYS A 23 -1.60 -1.00 3.40
CA CYS A 23 -1.33 -0.52 2.06
C CYS A 23 -2.64 -0.56 1.26
N LYS A 24 -3.18 0.57 0.83
CA LYS A 24 -4.42 0.58 0.05
C LYS A 24 -4.12 -0.02 -1.31
N THR A 25 -4.58 -1.26 -1.49
CA THR A 25 -4.44 -1.97 -2.75
C THR A 25 -5.73 -1.95 -3.56
N LYS A 26 -5.63 -1.61 -4.84
CA LYS A 26 -6.69 -1.76 -5.84
C LYS A 26 -6.55 -3.08 -6.60
N GLU A 27 -7.62 -3.53 -7.27
CA GLU A 27 -7.53 -4.65 -8.22
C GLU A 27 -6.51 -4.33 -9.31
N VAL A 28 -5.59 -5.28 -9.54
CA VAL A 28 -4.52 -5.19 -10.54
C VAL A 28 -5.14 -4.93 -11.91
N LEU A 29 -4.68 -3.87 -12.59
CA LEU A 29 -5.16 -3.54 -13.93
C LEU A 29 -4.48 -4.46 -14.94
N GLU A 30 -5.23 -5.42 -15.48
CA GLU A 30 -4.74 -6.43 -16.45
C GLU A 30 -4.16 -5.80 -17.73
N ASP A 31 -4.66 -4.62 -18.12
CA ASP A 31 -4.15 -3.80 -19.23
C ASP A 31 -3.67 -2.44 -18.72
N CYS A 32 -2.45 -2.40 -18.18
CA CYS A 32 -1.86 -1.15 -17.71
C CYS A 32 -0.86 -0.57 -18.73
N LEU A 33 -1.11 0.67 -19.16
CA LEU A 33 -0.24 1.41 -20.08
C LEU A 33 0.54 2.47 -19.32
N CYS A 34 1.82 2.20 -19.08
CA CYS A 34 2.74 3.16 -18.50
C CYS A 34 3.78 3.63 -19.50
N ILE A 35 4.22 4.86 -19.33
CA ILE A 35 5.39 5.37 -20.02
C ILE A 35 6.66 4.88 -19.31
N GLU A 36 7.71 4.62 -20.09
CA GLU A 36 9.01 4.18 -19.59
C GLU A 36 9.84 5.36 -19.09
N ILE A 37 9.31 6.09 -18.10
CA ILE A 37 10.02 7.13 -17.37
C ILE A 37 10.53 6.57 -16.04
N TYR A 38 11.79 6.85 -15.71
CA TYR A 38 12.34 6.53 -14.41
C TYR A 38 12.15 7.72 -13.45
N ALA A 39 11.16 7.60 -12.58
CA ALA A 39 10.79 8.58 -11.55
C ALA A 39 10.30 7.78 -10.33
N PRO A 40 11.22 7.14 -9.58
CA PRO A 40 10.87 6.04 -8.69
C PRO A 40 9.97 6.46 -7.54
N VAL A 41 9.16 5.52 -7.07
CA VAL A 41 8.33 5.66 -5.87
C VAL A 41 8.49 4.42 -4.97
N CYS A 42 8.41 4.62 -3.66
CA CYS A 42 8.45 3.55 -2.67
C CYS A 42 7.03 3.24 -2.21
N GLY A 43 6.53 2.05 -2.54
CA GLY A 43 5.21 1.58 -2.14
C GLY A 43 5.10 1.28 -0.65
N CYS A 44 3.89 1.32 -0.12
CA CYS A 44 3.56 0.87 1.24
C CYS A 44 3.86 -0.61 1.51
N ASP A 45 4.17 -1.39 0.48
CA ASP A 45 4.66 -2.77 0.53
C ASP A 45 6.19 -2.87 0.57
N ASN A 46 6.90 -1.74 0.66
CA ASN A 46 8.36 -1.61 0.58
C ASN A 46 8.96 -2.07 -0.75
N VAL A 47 8.19 -1.97 -1.84
CA VAL A 47 8.69 -2.23 -3.20
C VAL A 47 8.94 -0.89 -3.90
N THR A 48 10.11 -0.77 -4.52
CA THR A 48 10.41 0.35 -5.43
C THR A 48 9.75 0.10 -6.77
N TYR A 49 8.88 1.02 -7.21
CA TYR A 49 8.31 1.04 -8.54
C TYR A 49 9.07 2.05 -9.41
N SER A 50 9.26 1.74 -10.70
CA SER A 50 10.02 2.60 -11.63
C SER A 50 9.39 3.99 -11.82
N ASN A 51 8.07 4.07 -11.66
CA ASN A 51 7.29 5.30 -11.56
C ASN A 51 5.94 5.03 -10.88
N SER A 52 5.22 6.12 -10.57
CA SER A 52 3.89 6.05 -9.95
C SER A 52 2.87 5.25 -10.77
N CYS A 53 2.92 5.32 -12.10
CA CYS A 53 2.03 4.54 -12.97
C CYS A 53 2.22 3.04 -12.73
N HIS A 54 3.47 2.54 -12.68
CA HIS A 54 3.73 1.13 -12.38
C HIS A 54 3.30 0.71 -10.97
N ALA A 55 3.37 1.61 -9.98
CA ALA A 55 2.84 1.36 -8.63
C ALA A 55 1.32 1.16 -8.69
N GLU A 56 0.60 2.07 -9.34
CA GLU A 56 -0.85 2.00 -9.52
C GLU A 56 -1.29 0.78 -10.33
N CYS A 57 -0.53 0.38 -11.35
CA CYS A 57 -0.78 -0.86 -12.11
C CYS A 57 -0.70 -2.10 -11.23
N ALA A 58 0.27 -2.13 -10.31
CA ALA A 58 0.42 -3.18 -9.32
C ALA A 58 -0.63 -3.09 -8.20
N GLY A 59 -1.52 -2.09 -8.29
CA GLY A 59 -2.57 -1.84 -7.33
C GLY A 59 -2.09 -1.04 -6.12
N ILE A 60 -0.90 -0.47 -6.09
CA ILE A 60 -0.37 0.29 -4.95
C ILE A 60 -0.74 1.78 -5.10
N GLU A 61 -1.60 2.29 -4.21
CA GLU A 61 -2.00 3.71 -4.19
C GLU A 61 -1.29 4.54 -3.12
N ASP A 62 -0.77 3.91 -2.05
CA ASP A 62 0.03 4.62 -1.05
C ASP A 62 1.52 4.40 -1.35
N TYR A 63 2.20 5.46 -1.79
CA TYR A 63 3.62 5.45 -2.08
C TYR A 63 4.25 6.82 -1.80
N GLU A 64 5.56 6.84 -1.56
CA GLU A 64 6.38 8.06 -1.38
C GLU A 64 7.32 8.25 -2.58
N GLU A 65 7.73 9.50 -2.85
CA GLU A 65 8.71 9.79 -3.91
C GLU A 65 10.09 9.22 -3.54
N GLY A 66 10.76 8.62 -4.53
CA GLY A 66 12.09 8.00 -4.37
C GLY A 66 12.03 6.48 -4.26
N GLU A 67 13.21 5.84 -4.30
CA GLU A 67 13.30 4.39 -4.07
C GLU A 67 13.17 4.06 -2.58
N CYS A 68 12.68 2.86 -2.27
CA CYS A 68 12.67 2.36 -0.90
C CYS A 68 14.10 2.20 -0.34
N GLY A 69 14.25 2.49 0.95
CA GLY A 69 15.53 2.29 1.65
C GLY A 69 16.63 3.26 1.24
N LEU A 70 16.30 4.40 0.61
CA LEU A 70 17.28 5.45 0.34
C LEU A 70 17.71 6.25 1.58
N LEU A 71 17.06 6.07 2.73
CA LEU A 71 17.57 6.36 4.08
C LEU A 71 16.90 5.45 5.12
#